data_AF-A0A5E4FF04-F1
#
_entry.id   AF-A0A5E4FF04-F1
#
_cell.length_a   1.000
_cell.length_b   1.000
_cell.length_c   1.000
_cell.angle_alpha   90.00
_cell.angle_beta   90.00
_cell.angle_gamma   90.00
#
_symmetry.space_group_name_H-M   'P 1'
#
loop_
_entity.id
_entity.type
_entity.pdbx_description
1 polymer ?
#
loop_
_entity_poly.entity_id
_entity_poly.type
_entity_poly.pdbx_seq_one_letter_code
_entity_poly.pdbx_strand_id
1 'polypeptide(L)'
;MGSNQAAVSFLTNLARAAFGLGAGATIVNSSLYTVDGGQRAVLFDRFRGVIDDTVGEGTHFLIPWLQKPYIFDIRTRPHTFSSVSGTKDLQMVNLTLRVLSRPEVSRLPEIFKTLGLEYDEKVLPSIGNEVLKAVVAQFNADQLLTERPHVSALVRESLIRRAKDFNIVLDDVAITHLSYGMEFSRAVEQKQVAQQEAERSKFVVAKTEQERRAAIIRAQEGSRPPGRLLPRLPGRPMCLTCLVGRTCSLLSTLVDGFQDVA
;
A
#
# COMPACT_ATOMS: atom_id res chain seq x y z
N MET A 1 47.21 73.70 5.63
CA MET A 1 46.13 73.27 4.71
C MET A 1 46.35 71.90 4.04
N GLY A 2 47.46 71.17 4.29
CA GLY A 2 47.75 69.89 3.61
C GLY A 2 47.26 68.60 4.30
N SER A 3 46.94 68.62 5.60
CA SER A 3 46.55 67.40 6.35
C SER A 3 45.16 66.89 5.97
N ASN A 4 44.22 67.78 5.68
CA ASN A 4 42.84 67.41 5.36
C ASN A 4 42.71 66.73 3.98
N GLN A 5 43.56 67.08 3.00
CA GLN A 5 43.50 66.43 1.68
C GLN A 5 44.11 65.02 1.68
N ALA A 6 45.16 64.80 2.47
CA ALA A 6 45.72 63.46 2.69
C ALA A 6 44.72 62.55 3.44
N ALA A 7 44.01 63.09 4.44
CA ALA A 7 42.98 62.34 5.17
C ALA A 7 41.77 61.98 4.27
N VAL A 8 41.30 62.92 3.44
CA VAL A 8 40.17 62.69 2.53
C VAL A 8 40.50 61.67 1.43
N SER A 9 41.71 61.72 0.86
CA SER A 9 42.14 60.74 -0.16
C SER A 9 42.33 59.33 0.43
N PHE A 10 42.86 59.23 1.66
CA PHE A 10 42.94 57.95 2.39
C PHE A 10 41.56 57.36 2.67
N LEU A 11 40.61 58.16 3.18
CA LEU A 11 39.23 57.72 3.42
C LEU A 11 38.52 57.31 2.12
N THR A 12 38.76 57.99 1.01
CA THR A 12 38.15 57.66 -0.29
C THR A 12 38.69 56.33 -0.84
N ASN A 13 40.00 56.06 -0.70
CA ASN A 13 40.60 54.79 -1.10
C ASN A 13 40.16 53.64 -0.19
N LEU A 14 40.06 53.89 1.12
CA LEU A 14 39.52 52.92 2.08
C LEU A 14 38.04 52.61 1.80
N ALA A 15 37.23 53.63 1.48
CA ALA A 15 35.83 53.44 1.10
C ALA A 15 35.68 52.63 -0.19
N ARG A 16 36.53 52.86 -1.20
CA ARG A 16 36.57 52.05 -2.44
C ARG A 16 36.98 50.60 -2.18
N ALA A 17 37.99 50.39 -1.34
CA ALA A 17 38.42 49.05 -0.95
C ALA A 17 37.34 48.31 -0.15
N ALA A 18 36.70 48.99 0.81
CA ALA A 18 35.59 48.45 1.59
C ALA A 18 34.37 48.13 0.71
N PHE A 19 34.05 48.99 -0.26
CA PHE A 19 32.95 48.74 -1.20
C PHE A 19 33.26 47.57 -2.14
N GLY A 20 34.49 47.47 -2.65
CA GLY A 20 34.93 46.35 -3.48
C GLY A 20 34.91 45.01 -2.72
N LEU A 21 35.41 44.99 -1.48
CA LEU A 21 35.36 43.81 -0.61
C LEU A 21 33.93 43.45 -0.19
N GLY A 22 33.11 44.46 0.12
CA GLY A 22 31.70 44.27 0.46
C GLY A 22 30.90 43.69 -0.71
N ALA A 23 31.06 44.26 -1.92
CA ALA A 23 30.43 43.75 -3.14
C ALA A 23 30.94 42.34 -3.51
N GLY A 24 32.23 42.09 -3.35
CA GLY A 24 32.80 40.75 -3.58
C GLY A 24 32.23 39.71 -2.62
N ALA A 25 32.16 40.03 -1.33
CA ALA A 25 31.63 39.13 -0.30
C ALA A 25 30.14 38.83 -0.50
N THR A 26 29.32 39.82 -0.90
CA THR A 26 27.90 39.58 -1.20
C THR A 26 27.70 38.72 -2.44
N ILE A 27 28.53 38.88 -3.47
CA ILE A 27 28.50 38.02 -4.66
C ILE A 27 28.86 36.58 -4.27
N VAL A 28 29.96 36.36 -3.54
CA VAL A 28 30.36 35.01 -3.12
C VAL A 28 29.28 34.36 -2.24
N ASN A 29 28.74 35.10 -1.27
CA ASN A 29 27.70 34.57 -0.38
C ASN A 29 26.39 34.25 -1.13
N SER A 30 26.01 35.07 -2.11
CA SER A 30 24.82 34.80 -2.95
C SER A 30 25.04 33.70 -3.99
N SER A 31 26.30 33.36 -4.28
CA SER A 31 26.68 32.30 -5.22
C SER A 31 26.73 30.92 -4.57
N LEU A 32 26.76 30.84 -3.24
CA LEU A 32 26.82 29.56 -2.53
C LEU A 32 25.42 29.11 -2.15
N TYR A 33 25.10 27.86 -2.46
CA TYR A 33 23.91 27.18 -1.96
C TYR A 33 24.27 25.78 -1.50
N THR A 34 23.55 25.28 -0.50
CA THR A 34 23.77 23.95 0.06
C THR A 34 22.55 23.10 -0.19
N VAL A 35 22.79 21.85 -0.62
CA VAL A 35 21.77 20.82 -0.79
C VAL A 35 21.93 19.83 0.35
N ASP A 36 20.86 19.64 1.13
CA ASP A 36 20.86 18.71 2.26
C ASP A 36 20.81 17.25 1.79
N GLY A 37 21.24 16.34 2.67
CA GLY A 37 21.18 14.91 2.42
C GLY A 37 19.75 14.42 2.17
N GLY A 38 19.56 13.64 1.10
CA GLY A 38 18.24 13.17 0.68
C GLY A 38 17.42 14.20 -0.11
N GLN A 39 18.04 15.29 -0.54
CA GLN A 39 17.50 16.22 -1.53
C GLN A 39 18.41 16.23 -2.77
N ARG A 40 17.86 16.68 -3.90
CA ARG A 40 18.59 16.95 -5.13
C ARG A 40 18.16 18.29 -5.71
N ALA A 41 19.10 19.03 -6.27
CA ALA A 41 18.80 20.29 -6.92
C ALA A 41 18.75 20.15 -8.45
N VAL A 42 17.72 20.73 -9.05
CA VAL A 42 17.62 20.97 -10.49
C VAL A 42 17.90 22.44 -10.74
N LEU A 43 18.85 22.74 -11.62
CA LEU A 43 19.25 24.12 -11.90
C LEU A 43 18.47 24.66 -13.10
N PHE A 44 17.86 25.83 -12.91
CA PHE A 44 17.29 26.61 -13.99
C PHE A 44 18.24 27.76 -14.35
N ASP A 45 18.74 27.76 -15.58
CA ASP A 45 19.52 28.83 -16.18
C ASP A 45 18.60 29.71 -17.04
N ARG A 46 18.69 31.04 -16.92
CA ARG A 46 17.86 31.95 -17.71
C ARG A 46 18.11 31.89 -19.22
N PHE A 47 19.31 31.48 -19.67
CA PHE A 47 19.63 31.39 -21.10
C PHE A 47 19.38 29.99 -21.68
N ARG A 48 19.78 28.94 -20.96
CA ARG A 48 19.70 27.55 -21.42
C ARG A 48 18.45 26.81 -20.96
N GLY A 49 17.69 27.40 -20.03
CA GLY A 49 16.57 26.74 -19.38
C GLY A 49 17.02 25.75 -18.31
N VAL A 50 16.27 24.67 -18.14
CA VAL A 50 16.54 23.65 -17.13
C VAL A 50 17.69 22.75 -17.59
N ILE A 51 18.74 22.67 -16.76
CA ILE A 51 19.91 21.81 -16.97
C ILE A 51 19.51 20.35 -16.71
N ASP A 52 19.90 19.45 -17.62
CA ASP A 52 19.54 18.03 -17.58
C ASP A 52 20.33 17.21 -16.55
N ASP A 53 21.30 17.82 -15.88
CA ASP A 53 22.06 17.19 -14.81
C ASP A 53 21.50 17.56 -13.43
N THR A 54 21.47 16.57 -12.53
CA THR A 54 20.97 16.76 -11.17
C THR A 54 22.13 16.93 -10.21
N VAL A 55 22.08 18.01 -9.44
CA VAL A 55 23.11 18.29 -8.46
C VAL A 55 22.78 17.55 -7.16
N GLY A 56 23.75 16.76 -6.69
CA GLY A 56 23.65 15.98 -5.46
C GLY A 56 23.82 16.81 -4.20
N GLU A 57 23.92 16.13 -3.06
CA GLU A 57 24.19 16.74 -1.76
C GLU A 57 25.52 17.52 -1.72
N GLY A 58 25.59 18.52 -0.87
CA GLY A 58 26.78 19.34 -0.66
C GLY A 58 26.58 20.82 -0.99
N THR A 59 27.65 21.61 -0.76
CA THR A 59 27.68 23.03 -1.10
C THR A 59 28.16 23.20 -2.54
N HIS A 60 27.32 23.82 -3.35
CA HIS A 60 27.56 24.05 -4.76
C HIS A 60 27.60 25.55 -5.07
N PHE A 61 28.29 25.88 -6.16
CA PHE A 61 28.40 27.24 -6.64
C PHE A 61 27.40 27.47 -7.78
N LEU A 62 26.60 28.52 -7.66
CA LEU A 62 25.71 29.02 -8.71
C LEU A 62 26.11 30.44 -9.09
N ILE A 63 25.75 30.86 -10.29
CA ILE A 63 25.92 32.26 -10.70
C ILE A 63 24.68 33.05 -10.25
N PRO A 64 24.80 33.94 -9.25
CA PRO A 64 23.67 34.72 -8.75
C PRO A 64 23.12 35.57 -9.89
N TRP A 65 21.79 35.66 -9.99
CA TRP A 65 21.01 36.23 -11.10
C TRP A 65 20.78 35.30 -12.31
N LEU A 66 21.78 34.52 -12.74
CA LEU A 66 21.65 33.69 -13.94
C LEU A 66 20.99 32.33 -13.65
N GLN A 67 21.38 31.71 -12.54
CA GLN A 67 20.95 30.36 -12.17
C GLN A 67 20.07 30.39 -10.93
N LYS A 68 19.02 29.56 -10.93
CA LYS A 68 18.13 29.36 -9.79
C LYS A 68 18.04 27.86 -9.47
N PRO A 69 18.42 27.43 -8.25
CA PRO A 69 18.31 26.05 -7.83
C PRO A 69 16.87 25.77 -7.37
N TYR A 70 16.31 24.66 -7.83
CA TYR A 70 15.06 24.09 -7.35
C TYR A 70 15.36 22.80 -6.62
N ILE A 71 15.11 22.79 -5.32
CA ILE A 71 15.47 21.69 -4.44
C ILE A 71 14.28 20.73 -4.35
N PHE A 72 14.50 19.49 -4.75
CA PHE A 72 13.56 18.39 -4.66
C PHE A 72 13.94 17.45 -3.53
N ASP A 73 12.94 16.97 -2.82
CA ASP A 73 13.10 15.86 -1.88
C ASP A 73 12.95 14.54 -2.64
N ILE A 74 13.96 13.68 -2.52
CA ILE A 74 13.98 12.36 -3.17
C ILE A 74 13.55 11.24 -2.23
N ARG A 75 13.16 11.58 -1.00
CA ARG A 75 12.67 10.61 -0.01
C ARG A 75 11.25 10.17 -0.35
N THR A 76 10.92 8.96 0.07
CA THR A 76 9.57 8.41 -0.07
C THR A 76 8.59 9.20 0.79
N ARG A 77 7.54 9.72 0.15
CA ARG A 77 6.47 10.46 0.80
C ARG A 77 5.15 9.69 0.73
N PRO A 78 4.37 9.65 1.81
CA PRO A 78 3.05 9.05 1.80
C PRO A 78 2.01 10.04 1.24
N HIS A 79 1.24 9.58 0.26
CA HIS A 79 0.08 10.28 -0.26
C HIS A 79 -1.16 9.42 -0.09
N THR A 80 -2.26 10.05 0.30
CA THR A 80 -3.56 9.38 0.46
C THR A 80 -4.59 10.11 -0.37
N PHE A 81 -5.34 9.38 -1.19
CA PHE A 81 -6.45 9.92 -1.95
C PHE A 81 -7.64 8.95 -1.89
N SER A 82 -8.83 9.52 -1.91
CA SER A 82 -10.09 8.78 -1.93
C SER A 82 -10.80 8.97 -3.26
N SER A 83 -11.43 7.90 -3.73
CA SER A 83 -12.17 7.90 -4.98
C SER A 83 -13.46 7.10 -4.81
N VAL A 84 -14.52 7.64 -5.39
CA VAL A 84 -15.80 6.92 -5.50
C VAL A 84 -15.80 6.20 -6.85
N SER A 85 -15.95 4.88 -6.81
CA SER A 85 -15.91 4.00 -7.99
C SER A 85 -17.13 3.09 -8.04
N GLY A 86 -17.59 2.78 -9.25
CA GLY A 86 -18.61 1.76 -9.49
C GLY A 86 -17.97 0.38 -9.63
N THR A 87 -18.55 -0.62 -8.99
CA THR A 87 -18.17 -2.03 -9.12
C THR A 87 -18.88 -2.69 -10.31
N LYS A 88 -18.50 -3.92 -10.64
CA LYS A 88 -19.14 -4.72 -11.70
C LYS A 88 -20.64 -4.94 -11.47
N ASP A 89 -21.07 -4.99 -10.21
CA ASP A 89 -22.48 -5.15 -9.82
C ASP A 89 -23.24 -3.82 -9.74
N LEU A 90 -22.69 -2.75 -10.33
CA LEU A 90 -23.25 -1.39 -10.31
C LEU A 90 -23.43 -0.80 -8.90
N GLN A 91 -22.67 -1.30 -7.92
CA GLN A 91 -22.64 -0.74 -6.57
C GLN A 91 -21.56 0.34 -6.46
N MET A 92 -21.90 1.44 -5.82
CA MET A 92 -20.98 2.55 -5.55
C MET A 92 -20.17 2.27 -4.29
N VAL A 93 -18.84 2.30 -4.41
CA VAL A 93 -17.90 2.10 -3.30
C VAL A 93 -16.98 3.32 -3.16
N ASN A 94 -16.71 3.72 -1.92
CA ASN A 94 -15.71 4.73 -1.60
C ASN A 94 -14.44 4.04 -1.13
N LEU A 95 -13.37 4.22 -1.89
CA LEU A 95 -12.07 3.57 -1.69
C LEU A 95 -11.04 4.63 -1.39
N THR A 96 -10.29 4.44 -0.31
CA THR A 96 -9.11 5.24 0.00
C THR A 96 -7.85 4.43 -0.26
N LEU A 97 -6.96 4.99 -1.05
CA LEU A 97 -5.66 4.39 -1.36
C LEU A 97 -4.56 5.21 -0.65
N ARG A 98 -3.59 4.50 -0.07
CA ARG A 98 -2.32 5.07 0.39
C ARG A 98 -1.23 4.60 -0.55
N VAL A 99 -0.45 5.57 -1.04
CA VAL A 99 0.65 5.35 -1.96
C VAL A 99 1.91 5.93 -1.36
N LEU A 100 2.99 5.17 -1.39
CA LEU A 100 4.33 5.63 -1.06
C LEU A 100 5.08 5.89 -2.37
N SER A 101 5.38 7.16 -2.63
CA SER A 101 6.00 7.58 -3.89
C SER A 101 7.28 8.37 -3.67
N ARG A 102 8.20 8.25 -4.62
CA ARG A 102 9.41 9.06 -4.74
C ARG A 102 9.71 9.34 -6.21
N PRO A 103 10.34 10.47 -6.54
CA PRO A 103 10.68 10.78 -7.92
C PRO A 103 11.90 9.96 -8.37
N GLU A 104 12.00 9.65 -9.67
CA GLU A 104 13.21 9.05 -10.21
C GLU A 104 14.32 10.09 -10.33
N VAL A 105 15.44 9.82 -9.67
CA VAL A 105 16.54 10.75 -9.49
C VAL A 105 17.22 11.12 -10.82
N SER A 106 17.34 10.18 -11.75
CA SER A 106 17.95 10.41 -13.07
C SER A 106 17.12 11.29 -14.00
N ARG A 107 15.81 11.43 -13.74
CA ARG A 107 14.86 12.15 -14.60
C ARG A 107 14.20 13.35 -13.91
N LEU A 108 14.74 13.79 -12.77
CA LEU A 108 14.24 14.98 -12.06
C LEU A 108 14.12 16.24 -12.95
N PRO A 109 15.06 16.53 -13.87
CA PRO A 109 14.94 17.69 -14.74
C PRO A 109 13.76 17.60 -15.70
N GLU A 110 13.46 16.40 -16.19
CA GLU A 110 12.30 16.13 -17.04
C GLU A 110 11.00 16.31 -16.26
N ILE A 111 10.91 15.73 -15.05
CA ILE A 111 9.78 15.89 -14.13
C ILE A 111 9.50 17.39 -13.88
N PHE A 112 10.55 18.17 -13.61
CA PHE A 112 10.40 19.61 -13.38
C PHE A 112 9.90 20.36 -14.63
N LYS A 113 10.38 19.99 -15.82
CA LYS A 113 9.93 20.60 -17.09
C LYS A 113 8.46 20.28 -17.40
N THR A 114 8.01 19.05 -17.15
CA THR A 114 6.67 18.59 -17.56
C THR A 114 5.60 18.84 -16.49
N LEU A 115 5.92 18.62 -15.22
CA LEU A 115 4.96 18.61 -14.10
C LEU A 115 5.13 19.79 -13.13
N GLY A 116 6.34 20.35 -13.06
CA GLY A 116 6.70 21.42 -12.13
C GLY A 116 7.14 20.91 -10.75
N LEU A 117 7.02 21.76 -9.73
CA LEU A 117 7.44 21.44 -8.36
C LEU A 117 6.44 20.51 -7.65
N GLU A 118 5.14 20.77 -7.83
CA GLU A 118 4.04 20.00 -7.21
C GLU A 118 3.60 18.85 -8.13
N TYR A 119 4.54 17.98 -8.48
CA TYR A 119 4.27 16.85 -9.37
C TYR A 119 3.44 15.75 -8.68
N ASP A 120 3.66 15.53 -7.39
CA ASP A 120 3.01 14.52 -6.56
C ASP A 120 1.52 14.84 -6.34
N GLU A 121 1.19 16.09 -5.97
CA GLU A 121 -0.19 16.51 -5.69
C GLU A 121 -1.07 16.54 -6.94
N LYS A 122 -0.50 16.85 -8.12
CA LYS A 122 -1.26 16.97 -9.37
C LYS A 122 -1.45 15.61 -10.06
N VAL A 123 -0.40 14.80 -10.13
CA VAL A 123 -0.39 13.59 -10.97
C VAL A 123 -0.95 12.38 -10.24
N LEU A 124 -0.57 12.16 -8.97
CA LEU A 124 -0.94 10.94 -8.24
C LEU A 124 -2.46 10.76 -8.09
N PRO A 125 -3.25 11.81 -7.76
CA PRO A 125 -4.70 11.65 -7.68
C PRO A 125 -5.35 11.39 -9.04
N SER A 126 -4.80 11.97 -10.12
CA SER A 126 -5.33 11.79 -11.48
C SER A 126 -5.18 10.34 -11.94
N ILE A 127 -3.95 9.82 -11.93
CA ILE A 127 -3.67 8.44 -12.31
C ILE A 127 -4.33 7.46 -11.33
N GLY A 128 -4.28 7.78 -10.04
CA GLY A 128 -4.93 6.99 -9.00
C GLY A 128 -6.41 6.79 -9.27
N ASN A 129 -7.15 7.88 -9.50
CA ASN A 129 -8.58 7.81 -9.79
C ASN A 129 -8.90 7.05 -11.09
N GLU A 130 -8.07 7.19 -12.13
CA GLU A 130 -8.23 6.45 -13.38
C GLU A 130 -8.04 4.93 -13.16
N VAL A 131 -6.92 4.54 -12.54
CA VAL A 131 -6.58 3.13 -12.30
C VAL A 131 -7.55 2.48 -11.34
N LEU A 132 -7.93 3.16 -10.24
CA LEU A 132 -8.92 2.62 -9.30
C LEU A 132 -10.24 2.33 -10.00
N LYS A 133 -10.77 3.28 -10.80
CA LYS A 133 -12.03 3.06 -11.54
C LYS A 133 -11.92 1.90 -12.53
N ALA A 134 -10.80 1.80 -13.25
CA ALA A 134 -10.59 0.73 -14.23
C ALA A 134 -10.48 -0.67 -13.59
N VAL A 135 -9.81 -0.78 -12.44
CA VAL A 135 -9.65 -2.05 -11.73
C VAL A 135 -10.92 -2.45 -11.00
N VAL A 136 -11.52 -1.53 -10.25
CA VAL A 136 -12.70 -1.80 -9.42
C VAL A 136 -13.91 -2.20 -10.27
N ALA A 137 -14.04 -1.67 -11.49
CA ALA A 137 -15.10 -2.04 -12.42
C ALA A 137 -15.05 -3.51 -12.86
N GLN A 138 -13.93 -4.21 -12.70
CA GLN A 138 -13.78 -5.62 -13.09
C GLN A 138 -14.22 -6.59 -11.98
N PHE A 139 -14.28 -6.13 -10.73
CA PHE A 139 -14.57 -6.94 -9.56
C PHE A 139 -15.97 -6.66 -9.00
N ASN A 140 -16.54 -7.69 -8.38
CA ASN A 140 -17.79 -7.60 -7.64
C ASN A 140 -17.56 -6.99 -6.26
N ALA A 141 -18.60 -6.42 -5.66
CA ALA A 141 -18.52 -5.76 -4.35
C ALA A 141 -18.00 -6.71 -3.25
N ASP A 142 -18.41 -7.97 -3.29
CA ASP A 142 -18.01 -9.00 -2.32
C ASP A 142 -16.52 -9.41 -2.48
N GLN A 143 -16.03 -9.47 -3.72
CA GLN A 143 -14.64 -9.83 -4.03
C GLN A 143 -13.64 -8.77 -3.54
N LEU A 144 -14.03 -7.49 -3.53
CA LEU A 144 -13.19 -6.42 -3.00
C LEU A 144 -12.90 -6.59 -1.50
N LEU A 145 -13.77 -7.29 -0.77
CA LEU A 145 -13.59 -7.59 0.64
C LEU A 145 -12.85 -8.91 0.85
N THR A 146 -13.23 -9.97 0.15
CA THR A 146 -12.65 -11.32 0.34
C THR A 146 -11.28 -11.49 -0.31
N GLU A 147 -11.09 -10.95 -1.51
CA GLU A 147 -9.88 -11.08 -2.34
C GLU A 147 -9.05 -9.78 -2.38
N ARG A 148 -9.15 -8.97 -1.32
CA ARG A 148 -8.44 -7.69 -1.19
C ARG A 148 -6.94 -7.76 -1.52
N PRO A 149 -6.16 -8.80 -1.13
CA PRO A 149 -4.75 -8.89 -1.51
C PRO A 149 -4.54 -9.00 -3.02
N HIS A 150 -5.40 -9.74 -3.72
CA HIS A 150 -5.35 -9.90 -5.17
C HIS A 150 -5.64 -8.58 -5.88
N VAL A 151 -6.71 -7.90 -5.47
CA VAL A 151 -7.08 -6.58 -6.02
C VAL A 151 -5.97 -5.56 -5.75
N SER A 152 -5.38 -5.54 -4.55
CA SER A 152 -4.28 -4.62 -4.22
C SER A 152 -3.05 -4.84 -5.09
N ALA A 153 -2.71 -6.10 -5.40
CA ALA A 153 -1.59 -6.42 -6.29
C ALA A 153 -1.84 -5.92 -7.72
N LEU A 154 -3.06 -6.09 -8.23
CA LEU A 154 -3.45 -5.65 -9.58
C LEU A 154 -3.47 -4.11 -9.68
N VAL A 155 -4.00 -3.42 -8.66
CA VAL A 155 -3.93 -1.96 -8.56
C VAL A 155 -2.47 -1.49 -8.53
N ARG A 156 -1.62 -2.12 -7.73
CA ARG A 156 -0.19 -1.80 -7.64
C ARG A 156 0.50 -1.91 -9.00
N GLU A 157 0.32 -3.02 -9.72
CA GLU A 157 0.93 -3.21 -11.04
C GLU A 157 0.46 -2.15 -12.05
N SER A 158 -0.85 -1.90 -12.10
CA SER A 158 -1.45 -0.93 -13.01
C SER A 158 -0.99 0.50 -12.70
N LEU A 159 -0.89 0.85 -11.42
CA LEU A 159 -0.45 2.16 -10.98
C LEU A 159 1.05 2.36 -11.23
N ILE A 160 1.89 1.34 -10.99
CA ILE A 160 3.32 1.37 -11.34
C ILE A 160 3.51 1.57 -12.84
N ARG A 161 2.73 0.86 -13.68
CA ARG A 161 2.83 1.00 -15.13
C ARG A 161 2.55 2.44 -15.58
N ARG A 162 1.49 3.06 -15.06
CA ARG A 162 1.15 4.45 -15.39
C ARG A 162 2.11 5.47 -14.78
N ALA A 163 2.60 5.24 -13.56
CA ALA A 163 3.54 6.15 -12.90
C ALA A 163 4.90 6.23 -13.61
N LYS A 164 5.31 5.15 -14.28
CA LYS A 164 6.54 5.12 -15.10
C LYS A 164 6.52 6.14 -16.24
N ASP A 165 5.36 6.39 -16.84
CA ASP A 165 5.24 7.38 -17.94
C ASP A 165 5.55 8.80 -17.45
N PHE A 166 5.40 9.05 -16.14
CA PHE A 166 5.70 10.32 -15.49
C PHE A 166 7.02 10.31 -14.71
N ASN A 167 7.83 9.25 -14.83
CA ASN A 167 9.10 9.08 -14.13
C ASN A 167 8.98 9.10 -12.59
N ILE A 168 7.84 8.67 -12.05
CA ILE A 168 7.59 8.55 -10.60
C ILE A 168 7.69 7.09 -10.21
N VAL A 169 8.46 6.81 -9.15
CA VAL A 169 8.61 5.47 -8.59
C VAL A 169 7.65 5.29 -7.41
N LEU A 170 6.89 4.20 -7.44
CA LEU A 170 6.01 3.80 -6.35
C LEU A 170 6.65 2.64 -5.60
N ASP A 171 6.96 2.85 -4.32
CA ASP A 171 7.58 1.82 -3.48
C ASP A 171 6.50 0.84 -2.98
N ASP A 172 5.36 1.37 -2.51
CA ASP A 172 4.22 0.59 -2.03
C ASP A 172 2.87 1.25 -2.30
N VAL A 173 1.84 0.43 -2.46
CA VAL A 173 0.47 0.83 -2.76
C VAL A 173 -0.48 -0.07 -1.97
N ALA A 174 -1.25 0.53 -1.07
CA ALA A 174 -2.16 -0.20 -0.20
C ALA A 174 -3.53 0.49 -0.16
N ILE A 175 -4.59 -0.30 -0.36
CA ILE A 175 -5.94 0.13 -0.01
C ILE A 175 -5.95 0.31 1.51
N THR A 176 -6.51 1.40 2.04
CA THR A 176 -6.63 1.63 3.49
C THR A 176 -8.06 1.40 3.93
N HIS A 177 -8.98 2.22 3.44
CA HIS A 177 -10.38 2.19 3.79
C HIS A 177 -11.25 1.82 2.59
N LEU A 178 -12.22 0.95 2.82
CA LEU A 178 -13.26 0.59 1.85
C LEU A 178 -14.61 0.79 2.53
N SER A 179 -15.44 1.66 1.95
CA SER A 179 -16.80 1.92 2.44
C SER A 179 -17.81 1.62 1.36
N TYR A 180 -18.87 0.91 1.73
CA TYR A 180 -20.04 0.71 0.88
C TYR A 180 -21.13 1.73 1.23
N GLY A 181 -22.10 1.93 0.34
CA GLY A 181 -23.32 2.67 0.67
C GLY A 181 -24.07 2.01 1.84
N MET A 182 -24.70 2.81 2.70
CA MET A 182 -25.39 2.30 3.91
C MET A 182 -26.43 1.22 3.60
N GLU A 183 -27.15 1.34 2.47
CA GLU A 183 -28.17 0.38 2.05
C GLU A 183 -27.57 -1.00 1.76
N PHE A 184 -26.40 -1.06 1.11
CA PHE A 184 -25.72 -2.30 0.79
C PHE A 184 -25.19 -2.98 2.06
N SER A 185 -24.53 -2.23 2.94
CA SER A 185 -24.04 -2.76 4.23
C SER A 185 -25.19 -3.35 5.05
N ARG A 186 -26.32 -2.65 5.13
CA ARG A 186 -27.52 -3.14 5.82
C ARG A 186 -28.08 -4.41 5.19
N ALA A 187 -28.11 -4.50 3.87
CA ALA A 187 -28.58 -5.68 3.16
C ALA A 187 -27.64 -6.89 3.37
N VAL A 188 -26.32 -6.67 3.41
CA VAL A 188 -25.34 -7.73 3.71
C VAL A 188 -25.48 -8.22 5.14
N GLU A 189 -25.62 -7.31 6.11
CA GLU A 189 -25.87 -7.66 7.51
C GLU A 189 -27.16 -8.48 7.67
N GLN A 190 -28.25 -8.06 7.01
CA GLN A 190 -29.51 -8.81 7.03
C GLN A 190 -29.37 -10.20 6.41
N LYS A 191 -28.62 -10.34 5.29
CA LYS A 191 -28.32 -11.63 4.69
C LYS A 191 -27.52 -12.52 5.64
N GLN A 192 -26.52 -11.97 6.35
CA GLN A 192 -25.74 -12.72 7.33
C GLN A 192 -26.61 -13.20 8.50
N VAL A 193 -27.49 -12.34 9.02
CA VAL A 193 -28.44 -12.71 10.09
C VAL A 193 -29.37 -13.82 9.61
N ALA A 194 -29.95 -13.70 8.42
CA ALA A 194 -30.84 -14.73 7.86
C ALA A 194 -30.10 -16.06 7.60
N GLN A 195 -28.87 -16.02 7.10
CA GLN A 195 -28.04 -17.21 6.90
C GLN A 195 -27.70 -17.89 8.24
N GLN A 196 -27.33 -17.10 9.25
CA GLN A 196 -27.02 -17.62 10.58
C GLN A 196 -28.26 -18.22 11.25
N GLU A 197 -29.42 -17.59 11.10
CA GLU A 197 -30.69 -18.11 11.62
C GLU A 197 -31.11 -19.41 10.92
N ALA A 198 -30.90 -19.51 9.61
CA ALA A 198 -31.13 -20.73 8.86
C ALA A 198 -30.19 -21.87 9.30
N GLU A 199 -28.89 -21.58 9.49
CA GLU A 199 -27.91 -22.56 9.97
C GLU A 199 -28.26 -23.04 11.39
N ARG A 200 -28.65 -22.10 12.26
CA ARG A 200 -29.11 -22.42 13.63
C ARG A 200 -30.36 -23.27 13.62
N SER A 201 -31.33 -22.95 12.76
CA SER A 201 -32.57 -23.71 12.62
C SER A 201 -32.32 -25.15 12.17
N LYS A 202 -31.40 -25.35 11.20
CA LYS A 202 -30.97 -26.70 10.79
C LYS A 202 -30.34 -27.47 11.95
N PHE A 203 -29.48 -26.83 12.74
CA PHE A 203 -28.87 -27.46 13.91
C PHE A 203 -29.90 -27.85 14.97
N VAL A 204 -30.90 -26.99 15.22
CA VAL A 204 -31.99 -27.29 16.16
C VAL A 204 -32.80 -28.48 15.68
N VAL A 205 -33.19 -28.53 14.41
CA VAL A 205 -33.92 -29.67 13.83
C VAL A 205 -33.12 -30.96 13.94
N ALA A 206 -31.83 -30.94 13.56
CA ALA A 206 -30.95 -32.10 13.65
C ALA A 206 -30.78 -32.58 15.10
N LYS A 207 -30.65 -31.66 16.05
CA LYS A 207 -30.58 -31.97 17.48
C LYS A 207 -31.87 -32.62 17.98
N THR A 208 -33.04 -32.05 17.64
CA THR A 208 -34.34 -32.63 18.00
C THR A 208 -34.55 -34.02 17.39
N GLU A 209 -34.07 -34.24 16.17
CA GLU A 209 -34.15 -35.55 15.53
C GLU A 209 -33.26 -36.59 16.23
N GLN A 210 -32.02 -36.21 16.59
CA GLN A 210 -31.12 -37.06 17.38
C GLN A 210 -31.70 -37.38 18.76
N GLU A 211 -32.26 -36.39 19.46
CA GLU A 211 -32.90 -36.58 20.76
C GLU A 211 -34.12 -37.51 20.66
N ARG A 212 -34.95 -37.36 19.63
CA ARG A 212 -36.07 -38.29 19.37
C ARG A 212 -35.59 -39.71 19.13
N ARG A 213 -34.57 -39.90 18.28
CA ARG A 213 -33.98 -41.22 18.01
C ARG A 213 -33.42 -41.84 19.29
N ALA A 214 -32.72 -41.07 20.11
CA ALA A 214 -32.19 -41.52 21.40
C ALA A 214 -33.30 -41.90 22.39
N ALA A 215 -34.42 -41.16 22.42
CA ALA A 215 -35.56 -41.48 23.26
C ALA A 215 -36.22 -42.81 22.88
N ILE A 216 -36.39 -43.08 21.58
CA ILE A 216 -36.96 -44.36 21.08
C ILE A 216 -36.05 -45.54 21.48
N ILE A 217 -34.73 -45.41 21.29
CA ILE A 217 -33.76 -46.44 21.66
C ILE A 217 -33.83 -46.73 23.17
N ARG A 218 -33.87 -45.69 24.01
CA ARG A 218 -33.99 -45.84 25.47
C ARG A 218 -35.30 -46.53 25.89
N ALA A 219 -36.42 -46.21 25.24
CA ALA A 219 -37.71 -46.84 25.52
C ALA A 219 -37.75 -48.34 25.13
N GLN A 220 -37.14 -48.69 23.99
CA GLN A 220 -36.99 -50.09 23.56
C GLN A 220 -36.04 -50.88 24.47
N GLU A 221 -34.99 -50.23 24.98
CA GLU A 221 -34.02 -50.85 25.89
C GLU A 221 -34.64 -51.09 27.29
N GLY A 222 -35.46 -50.16 27.80
CA GLY A 222 -36.15 -50.31 29.08
C GLY A 222 -37.31 -51.33 29.09
N SER A 223 -37.82 -51.72 27.92
CA SER A 223 -38.84 -52.77 27.78
C SER A 223 -38.23 -54.17 27.55
N ARG A 224 -36.89 -54.26 27.49
CA ARG A 224 -36.18 -55.54 27.43
C ARG A 224 -36.08 -56.13 28.84
N PRO A 225 -36.48 -57.40 29.08
CA PRO A 225 -36.43 -57.99 30.41
C PRO A 225 -34.99 -57.99 30.96
N PRO A 226 -34.78 -57.66 32.25
CA PRO A 226 -33.49 -57.71 32.91
C PRO A 226 -33.05 -59.16 33.07
N GLY A 227 -32.52 -59.75 32.00
CA GLY A 227 -32.13 -61.17 31.99
C GLY A 227 -31.33 -61.61 30.77
N ARG A 228 -31.22 -60.76 29.74
CA ARG A 228 -30.33 -61.02 28.61
C ARG A 228 -29.16 -60.05 28.65
N LEU A 229 -28.26 -60.28 29.60
CA LEU A 229 -26.87 -59.85 29.49
C LEU A 229 -26.39 -60.32 28.11
N LEU A 230 -26.13 -59.39 27.20
CA LEU A 230 -25.24 -59.64 26.08
C LEU A 230 -23.95 -60.22 26.70
N PRO A 231 -23.43 -61.36 26.20
CA PRO A 231 -22.13 -61.81 26.66
C PRO A 231 -21.18 -60.63 26.47
N ARG A 232 -20.46 -60.26 27.55
CA ARG A 232 -19.25 -59.47 27.44
C ARG A 232 -18.49 -60.07 26.27
N LEU A 233 -18.41 -59.35 25.15
CA LEU A 233 -17.42 -59.69 24.15
C LEU A 233 -16.08 -59.67 24.92
N PRO A 234 -15.32 -60.76 24.91
CA PRO A 234 -14.03 -60.79 25.58
C PRO A 234 -13.24 -59.60 25.05
N GLY A 235 -12.68 -58.84 25.98
CA GLY A 235 -11.93 -57.63 25.67
C GLY A 235 -10.98 -57.92 24.53
N ARG A 236 -11.18 -57.24 23.39
CA ARG A 236 -10.02 -56.87 22.61
C ARG A 236 -9.27 -55.89 23.48
N PRO A 237 -8.03 -56.22 23.93
CA PRO A 237 -7.29 -55.33 24.78
C PRO A 237 -7.23 -53.99 24.08
N MET A 238 -7.64 -52.96 24.80
CA MET A 238 -7.19 -51.61 24.55
C MET A 238 -5.66 -51.72 24.48
N CYS A 239 -5.09 -51.58 23.29
CA CYS A 239 -3.68 -51.24 23.16
C CYS A 239 -3.55 -49.87 23.79
N LEU A 240 -3.34 -49.89 25.09
CA LEU A 240 -2.79 -48.81 25.89
C LEU A 240 -1.31 -48.72 25.49
N THR A 241 -1.05 -48.25 24.28
CA THR A 241 0.30 -47.94 23.85
C THR A 241 0.27 -46.56 23.21
N CYS A 242 0.86 -45.64 23.96
CA CYS A 242 1.47 -44.41 23.47
C CYS A 242 0.54 -43.24 23.14
N LEU A 243 -0.15 -42.81 24.20
CA LEU A 243 -0.25 -41.38 24.53
C LEU A 243 1.08 -40.90 25.15
N VAL A 244 2.21 -41.07 24.47
CA VAL A 244 3.49 -40.36 24.71
C VAL A 244 4.23 -40.33 23.38
N GLY A 245 4.44 -39.14 22.84
CA GLY A 245 4.98 -38.95 21.50
C GLY A 245 6.39 -39.50 21.30
N ARG A 246 6.65 -39.93 20.05
CA ARG A 246 7.91 -39.76 19.29
C ARG A 246 7.77 -40.50 17.94
N THR A 247 7.84 -39.72 16.85
CA THR A 247 8.52 -40.00 15.56
C THR A 247 8.61 -41.44 15.05
N CYS A 248 8.09 -41.72 13.84
CA CYS A 248 8.93 -41.92 12.64
C CYS A 248 8.11 -42.35 11.40
N SER A 249 8.41 -41.64 10.31
CA SER A 249 8.33 -41.97 8.88
C SER A 249 8.37 -43.45 8.45
N LEU A 250 7.68 -43.75 7.33
CA LEU A 250 8.14 -44.49 6.12
C LEU A 250 7.10 -45.49 5.54
N LEU A 251 7.16 -45.61 4.19
CA LEU A 251 6.38 -46.43 3.24
C LEU A 251 4.95 -45.92 2.95
N SER A 252 4.61 -45.28 1.82
CA SER A 252 4.99 -45.44 0.41
C SER A 252 4.61 -46.78 -0.24
N THR A 253 3.71 -46.64 -1.23
CA THR A 253 3.63 -47.32 -2.54
C THR A 253 2.99 -48.71 -2.70
N LEU A 254 2.18 -48.78 -3.79
CA LEU A 254 1.81 -49.94 -4.63
C LEU A 254 0.65 -50.80 -4.09
N VAL A 255 -0.43 -51.16 -4.82
CA VAL A 255 -0.69 -51.26 -6.27
C VAL A 255 -2.19 -51.44 -6.53
N ASP A 256 -2.63 -50.88 -7.68
CA ASP A 256 -3.69 -51.23 -8.65
C ASP A 256 -4.73 -52.31 -8.28
N GLY A 257 -5.99 -52.28 -8.75
CA GLY A 257 -6.64 -51.71 -9.92
C GLY A 257 -7.93 -52.53 -10.18
N PHE A 258 -8.66 -52.21 -11.27
CA PHE A 258 -9.94 -52.81 -11.77
C PHE A 258 -11.26 -52.32 -11.12
N GLN A 259 -12.34 -51.96 -11.83
CA GLN A 259 -12.67 -51.73 -13.25
C GLN A 259 -14.18 -51.29 -13.35
N ASP A 260 -14.54 -50.54 -14.42
CA ASP A 260 -15.88 -50.34 -15.05
C ASP A 260 -16.95 -49.49 -14.30
N VAL A 261 -17.80 -48.63 -14.90
CA VAL A 261 -18.51 -48.66 -16.21
C VAL A 261 -18.89 -47.21 -16.65
N ALA A 262 -18.77 -46.96 -17.98
CA ALA A 262 -19.44 -45.99 -18.88
C ALA A 262 -19.51 -44.48 -18.55
#